data_AF-A0A2D5IS27-F1
#
_entry.id   AF-A0A2D5IS27-F1
#
_cell.length_a   1.000
_cell.length_b   1.000
_cell.length_c   1.000
_cell.angle_alpha   90.00
_cell.angle_beta   90.00
_cell.angle_gamma   90.00
#
_symmetry.space_group_name_H-M   'P 1'
#
loop_
_entity.id
_entity.type
_entity.pdbx_description
1 polymer ?
#
loop_
_entity_poly.entity_id
_entity_poly.type
_entity_poly.pdbx_seq_one_letter_code
_entity_poly.pdbx_strand_id
1 'polypeptide(L)'
;MEVYPAYEEFAIRIDLWGDEVESLQLFDPLTGEQLADEHRVFVFPAVHYVMPEDHKASAIASIRSELVERVEGLKSEGKLLEAQRLLGRTRYDLEMIEEVGYCSGVENYARHFDGRLPGVRSFCLFDYFRHGFAGETGVGGDDPDDWLVLIDESHVTLPQVRGMYFGDRARKQTLVDHGFRLPSAMDNRPLKFEEFEELAPQTVYVSATPSPYELEAAEGLVVEQVIRPTGLVDPPIELRPARGQVQDLLELCQERAGRQERVLVTALTKRLCEELTDWLDRQGVRVRYLHSEIDTLERLEILAELREGTFDVLVGVNLLREGLDLPEVSLVCILDADKQGFLRSTSSLIQTMGRAARNANSQAIMFADKVTPEMRAAIDEVERRRAKQLEHNERHGITPKTIQKAIRRGMERELAAAKTARKAIGEDVNAETYGRDELVTMLEESMLEAARGLEFEKAADLRDRINRLKALPEGGELTLEEAGASRTKAGKAGSNAGKSRGRKGRGKK
;
A
#
# COMPACT_ATOMS: atom_id res chain seq x y z
N MET A 1 29.78 -13.55 20.42
CA MET A 1 29.10 -13.68 19.10
C MET A 1 27.96 -12.68 19.08
N GLU A 2 27.69 -12.03 17.96
CA GLU A 2 26.55 -11.12 17.83
C GLU A 2 25.70 -11.55 16.65
N VAL A 3 24.41 -11.67 16.87
CA VAL A 3 23.41 -12.07 15.89
C VAL A 3 22.42 -10.93 15.77
N TYR A 4 22.20 -10.44 14.56
CA TYR A 4 21.17 -9.45 14.29
C TYR A 4 20.00 -10.10 13.55
N PRO A 5 18.89 -10.41 14.23
CA PRO A 5 17.72 -10.99 13.57
C PRO A 5 17.13 -9.99 12.57
N ALA A 6 16.81 -10.46 11.35
CA ALA A 6 16.26 -9.60 10.29
C ALA A 6 14.86 -9.03 10.61
N TYR A 7 14.20 -9.55 11.65
CA TYR A 7 12.83 -9.23 12.06
C TYR A 7 12.77 -8.43 13.36
N GLU A 8 13.91 -8.05 13.96
CA GLU A 8 13.97 -7.28 15.21
C GLU A 8 14.72 -5.95 15.00
N GLU A 9 14.45 -4.98 15.87
CA GLU A 9 15.20 -3.72 15.94
C GLU A 9 16.43 -3.81 16.85
N PHE A 10 16.50 -4.85 17.69
CA PHE A 10 17.63 -5.12 18.57
C PHE A 10 18.50 -6.27 18.05
N ALA A 11 19.75 -6.31 18.48
CA ALA A 11 20.67 -7.41 18.24
C ALA A 11 20.87 -8.25 19.52
N ILE A 12 21.29 -9.49 19.33
CA ILE A 12 21.53 -10.46 20.39
C ILE A 12 23.04 -10.67 20.50
N ARG A 13 23.62 -10.34 21.66
CA ARG A 13 24.99 -10.71 22.02
C ARG A 13 24.96 -12.00 22.81
N ILE A 14 25.82 -12.92 22.41
CA ILE A 14 25.96 -14.28 22.94
C ILE A 14 27.41 -14.42 23.39
N ASP A 15 27.64 -14.39 24.68
CA ASP A 15 28.97 -14.59 25.26
C ASP A 15 29.21 -16.07 25.50
N LEU A 16 30.37 -16.55 25.07
CA LEU A 16 30.72 -17.97 25.07
C LEU A 16 31.95 -18.20 25.95
N TRP A 17 31.88 -19.21 26.82
CA TRP A 17 33.02 -19.77 27.52
C TRP A 17 33.34 -21.16 26.94
N GLY A 18 34.25 -21.19 25.97
CA GLY A 18 34.48 -22.41 25.18
C GLY A 18 33.23 -22.75 24.36
N ASP A 19 32.61 -23.89 24.67
CA ASP A 19 31.38 -24.39 24.02
C ASP A 19 30.11 -24.13 24.84
N GLU A 20 30.21 -23.41 25.98
CA GLU A 20 29.08 -23.06 26.83
C GLU A 20 28.66 -21.60 26.64
N VAL A 21 27.34 -21.35 26.60
CA VAL A 21 26.78 -19.99 26.59
C VAL A 21 26.80 -19.45 28.02
N GLU A 22 27.53 -18.35 28.25
CA GLU A 22 27.70 -17.73 29.56
C GLU A 22 26.63 -16.66 29.81
N SER A 23 26.36 -15.80 28.81
CA SER A 23 25.32 -14.77 28.87
C SER A 23 24.68 -14.51 27.51
N LEU A 24 23.40 -14.13 27.54
CA LEU A 24 22.66 -13.61 26.40
C LEU A 24 22.20 -12.20 26.73
N GLN A 25 22.48 -11.27 25.84
CA GLN A 25 22.14 -9.86 26.02
C GLN A 25 21.44 -9.32 24.78
N LEU A 26 20.37 -8.58 24.98
CA LEU A 26 19.76 -7.77 23.93
C LEU A 26 20.43 -6.39 23.97
N PHE A 27 20.83 -5.88 22.82
CA PHE A 27 21.46 -4.57 22.71
C PHE A 27 21.01 -3.82 21.46
N ASP A 28 21.05 -2.49 21.52
CA ASP A 28 20.81 -1.65 20.34
C ASP A 28 22.04 -1.71 19.41
N PRO A 29 21.89 -2.17 18.15
CA PRO A 29 23.02 -2.33 17.23
C PRO A 29 23.66 -1.02 16.79
N LEU A 30 22.97 0.12 16.91
CA LEU A 30 23.48 1.45 16.54
C LEU A 30 24.26 2.10 17.69
N THR A 31 23.72 2.03 18.90
CA THR A 31 24.30 2.73 20.06
C THR A 31 25.21 1.84 20.90
N GLY A 32 25.04 0.51 20.81
CA GLY A 32 25.72 -0.47 21.66
C GLY A 32 25.14 -0.53 23.08
N GLU A 33 24.05 0.19 23.36
CA GLU A 33 23.39 0.18 24.66
C GLU A 33 22.78 -1.19 24.94
N GLN A 34 23.08 -1.73 26.12
CA GLN A 34 22.46 -2.96 26.59
C GLN A 34 21.01 -2.68 26.98
N LEU A 35 20.08 -3.42 26.36
CA LEU A 35 18.64 -3.29 26.59
C LEU A 35 18.16 -4.24 27.68
N ALA A 36 18.61 -5.50 27.64
CA ALA A 36 18.21 -6.54 28.60
C ALA A 36 19.22 -7.70 28.67
N ASP A 37 19.27 -8.40 29.79
CA ASP A 37 19.88 -9.72 29.92
C ASP A 37 18.78 -10.79 29.81
N GLU A 38 19.02 -11.84 29.02
CA GLU A 38 18.07 -12.92 28.76
C GLU A 38 18.66 -14.28 29.14
N HIS A 39 17.81 -15.23 29.50
CA HIS A 39 18.22 -16.61 29.77
C HIS A 39 18.01 -17.54 28.56
N ARG A 40 17.13 -17.16 27.64
CA ARG A 40 16.83 -17.90 26.42
C ARG A 40 16.43 -16.94 25.32
N VAL A 41 16.94 -17.19 24.11
CA VAL A 41 16.55 -16.47 22.90
C VAL A 41 16.18 -17.46 21.80
N PHE A 42 15.23 -17.08 20.95
CA PHE A 42 14.84 -17.85 19.78
C PHE A 42 15.28 -17.12 18.52
N VAL A 43 16.12 -17.76 17.73
CA VAL A 43 16.59 -17.23 16.45
C VAL A 43 15.91 -18.01 15.34
N PHE A 44 15.01 -17.34 14.63
CA PHE A 44 14.34 -17.89 13.46
C PHE A 44 15.18 -17.64 12.19
N PRO A 45 14.95 -18.42 11.12
CA PRO A 45 15.61 -18.17 9.85
C PRO A 45 15.43 -16.73 9.36
N ALA A 46 16.51 -16.13 8.83
CA ALA A 46 16.47 -14.77 8.27
C ALA A 46 15.64 -14.65 6.97
N VAL A 47 15.31 -15.79 6.35
CA VAL A 47 14.47 -15.88 5.15
C VAL A 47 13.46 -17.01 5.31
N HIS A 48 12.28 -16.86 4.71
CA HIS A 48 11.22 -17.87 4.80
C HIS A 48 11.47 -19.14 3.95
N TYR A 49 12.38 -19.07 2.98
CA TYR A 49 12.75 -20.20 2.13
C TYR A 49 14.15 -20.69 2.48
N VAL A 50 14.23 -21.59 3.45
CA VAL A 50 15.48 -22.30 3.79
C VAL A 50 15.30 -23.76 3.46
N MET A 51 16.25 -24.32 2.71
CA MET A 51 16.22 -25.72 2.33
C MET A 51 17.54 -26.41 2.74
N PRO A 52 17.50 -27.61 3.35
CA PRO A 52 18.68 -28.42 3.59
C PRO A 52 19.36 -28.84 2.28
N GLU A 53 20.69 -28.94 2.28
CA GLU A 53 21.48 -29.29 1.08
C GLU A 53 21.06 -30.66 0.48
N ASP A 54 20.65 -31.61 1.33
CA ASP A 54 20.22 -32.95 0.92
C ASP A 54 18.95 -32.94 0.04
N HIS A 55 18.05 -31.96 0.26
CA HIS A 55 16.81 -31.82 -0.51
C HIS A 55 17.05 -31.11 -1.86
N LYS A 56 18.10 -30.30 -1.94
CA LYS A 56 18.47 -29.53 -3.14
C LYS A 56 18.77 -30.44 -4.33
N ALA A 57 19.52 -31.52 -4.11
CA ALA A 57 19.87 -32.47 -5.18
C ALA A 57 18.63 -33.14 -5.79
N SER A 58 17.67 -33.55 -4.95
CA SER A 58 16.41 -34.14 -5.40
C SER A 58 15.56 -33.15 -6.19
N ALA A 59 15.43 -31.91 -5.70
CA ALA A 59 14.68 -30.86 -6.39
C ALA A 59 15.28 -30.50 -7.75
N ILE A 60 16.61 -30.41 -7.86
CA ILE A 60 17.30 -30.19 -9.13
C ILE A 60 17.01 -31.33 -10.11
N ALA A 61 17.06 -32.58 -9.64
CA ALA A 61 16.77 -33.74 -10.48
C ALA A 61 15.33 -33.72 -11.02
N SER A 62 14.34 -33.36 -10.18
CA SER A 62 12.94 -33.26 -10.60
C SER A 62 12.70 -32.10 -11.58
N ILE A 63 13.37 -30.96 -11.40
CA ILE A 63 13.33 -29.83 -12.36
C ILE A 63 13.91 -30.26 -13.71
N ARG A 64 15.06 -30.96 -13.71
CA ARG A 64 15.69 -31.47 -14.94
C ARG A 64 14.79 -32.44 -15.67
N SER A 65 14.11 -33.32 -14.94
CA SER A 65 13.16 -34.28 -15.53
C SER A 65 11.97 -33.57 -16.20
N GLU A 66 11.33 -32.63 -15.50
CA GLU A 66 10.21 -31.86 -16.05
C GLU A 66 10.65 -31.03 -17.27
N LEU A 67 11.87 -30.47 -17.24
CA LEU A 67 12.43 -29.72 -18.36
C LEU A 67 12.56 -30.58 -19.62
N VAL A 68 13.09 -31.80 -19.49
CA VAL A 68 13.26 -32.72 -20.62
C VAL A 68 11.90 -33.04 -21.24
N GLU A 69 10.94 -33.47 -20.42
CA GLU A 69 9.59 -33.80 -20.87
C GLU A 69 8.91 -32.61 -21.57
N ARG A 70 8.96 -31.42 -20.96
CA ARG A 70 8.31 -30.24 -21.52
C ARG A 70 8.97 -29.77 -22.82
N VAL A 71 10.29 -29.83 -22.93
CA VAL A 71 11.01 -29.46 -24.15
C VAL A 71 10.71 -30.43 -25.29
N GLU A 72 10.62 -31.72 -25.02
CA GLU A 72 10.19 -32.72 -26.01
C GLU A 72 8.75 -32.49 -26.47
N GLY A 73 7.83 -32.23 -25.53
CA GLY A 73 6.45 -31.85 -25.84
C GLY A 73 6.37 -30.64 -26.76
N LEU A 74 7.02 -29.53 -26.40
CA LEU A 74 7.05 -28.31 -27.21
C LEU A 74 7.62 -28.54 -28.62
N LYS A 75 8.69 -29.35 -28.75
CA LYS A 75 9.25 -29.71 -30.07
C LYS A 75 8.26 -30.51 -30.90
N SER A 76 7.54 -31.46 -30.29
CA SER A 76 6.52 -32.26 -30.98
C SER A 76 5.33 -31.42 -31.47
N GLU A 77 5.03 -30.32 -30.78
CA GLU A 77 4.00 -29.33 -31.16
C GLU A 77 4.49 -28.32 -32.23
N GLY A 78 5.76 -28.40 -32.66
CA GLY A 78 6.36 -27.43 -33.59
C GLY A 78 6.78 -26.10 -32.96
N LYS A 79 6.70 -25.97 -31.64
CA LYS A 79 7.07 -24.78 -30.86
C LYS A 79 8.56 -24.74 -30.54
N LEU A 80 9.38 -24.68 -31.59
CA LEU A 80 10.85 -24.78 -31.49
C LEU A 80 11.47 -23.60 -30.74
N LEU A 81 10.93 -22.39 -30.90
CA LEU A 81 11.42 -21.18 -30.25
C LEU A 81 11.18 -21.23 -28.74
N GLU A 82 9.98 -21.63 -28.33
CA GLU A 82 9.58 -21.82 -26.94
C GLU A 82 10.42 -22.91 -26.28
N ALA A 83 10.65 -24.02 -26.98
CA ALA A 83 11.50 -25.12 -26.50
C ALA A 83 12.94 -24.66 -26.25
N GLN A 84 13.53 -23.91 -27.19
CA GLN A 84 14.88 -23.36 -27.04
C GLN A 84 14.95 -22.34 -25.90
N ARG A 85 13.96 -21.46 -25.79
CA ARG A 85 13.85 -20.44 -24.73
C ARG A 85 13.78 -21.10 -23.34
N LEU A 86 12.90 -22.08 -23.17
CA LEU A 86 12.71 -22.79 -21.92
C LEU A 86 13.99 -23.51 -21.51
N LEU A 87 14.61 -24.25 -22.45
CA LEU A 87 15.85 -24.97 -22.22
C LEU A 87 16.99 -24.06 -21.77
N GLY A 88 17.21 -22.94 -22.48
CA GLY A 88 18.27 -22.00 -22.15
C GLY A 88 18.07 -21.37 -20.77
N ARG A 89 16.85 -20.91 -20.48
CA ARG A 89 16.54 -20.25 -19.21
C ARG A 89 16.63 -21.20 -18.02
N THR A 90 16.00 -22.37 -18.09
CA THR A 90 16.00 -23.31 -16.96
C THR A 90 17.39 -23.88 -16.70
N ARG A 91 18.22 -24.10 -17.73
CA ARG A 91 19.62 -24.51 -17.50
C ARG A 91 20.43 -23.46 -16.76
N TYR A 92 20.30 -22.20 -17.16
CA TYR A 92 20.95 -21.10 -16.44
C TYR A 92 20.47 -21.00 -14.99
N ASP A 93 19.15 -21.10 -14.76
CA ASP A 93 18.60 -21.07 -13.39
C ASP A 93 19.14 -22.25 -12.56
N LEU A 94 19.25 -23.46 -13.14
CA LEU A 94 19.82 -24.64 -12.47
C LEU A 94 21.30 -24.48 -12.14
N GLU A 95 22.12 -23.94 -13.06
CA GLU A 95 23.54 -23.65 -12.82
C GLU A 95 23.70 -22.65 -11.66
N MET A 96 22.88 -21.59 -11.63
CA MET A 96 22.88 -20.62 -10.54
C MET A 96 22.47 -21.23 -9.20
N ILE A 97 21.47 -22.12 -9.18
CA ILE A 97 21.06 -22.85 -7.97
C ILE A 97 22.19 -23.78 -7.49
N GLU A 98 22.87 -24.49 -8.40
CA GLU A 98 23.97 -25.39 -8.07
C GLU A 98 25.17 -24.65 -7.47
N GLU A 99 25.66 -23.61 -8.15
CA GLU A 99 26.89 -22.89 -7.80
C GLU A 99 26.71 -21.86 -6.67
N VAL A 100 25.61 -21.10 -6.71
CA VAL A 100 25.38 -19.96 -5.78
C VAL A 100 24.36 -20.32 -4.70
N GLY A 101 23.57 -21.38 -4.89
CA GLY A 101 22.46 -21.72 -3.99
C GLY A 101 21.20 -20.88 -4.20
N TYR A 102 21.20 -19.97 -5.18
CA TYR A 102 20.08 -19.07 -5.44
C TYR A 102 20.05 -18.62 -6.91
N CYS A 103 18.85 -18.37 -7.43
CA CYS A 103 18.63 -17.73 -8.72
C CYS A 103 17.49 -16.70 -8.65
N SER A 104 17.50 -15.74 -9.57
CA SER A 104 16.39 -14.77 -9.65
C SER A 104 15.11 -15.47 -10.13
N GLY A 105 14.06 -15.39 -9.33
CA GLY A 105 12.81 -16.09 -9.61
C GLY A 105 12.79 -17.54 -9.11
N VAL A 106 13.57 -17.87 -8.08
CA VAL A 106 13.64 -19.21 -7.48
C VAL A 106 12.27 -19.74 -7.04
N GLU A 107 11.33 -18.86 -6.69
CA GLU A 107 9.96 -19.19 -6.30
C GLU A 107 9.18 -19.91 -7.41
N ASN A 108 9.60 -19.78 -8.68
CA ASN A 108 8.97 -20.52 -9.78
C ASN A 108 9.27 -22.04 -9.73
N TYR A 109 10.20 -22.45 -8.88
CA TYR A 109 10.54 -23.85 -8.64
C TYR A 109 10.09 -24.32 -7.24
N ALA A 110 9.33 -23.51 -6.50
CA ALA A 110 8.93 -23.79 -5.11
C ALA A 110 8.36 -25.20 -4.92
N ARG A 111 7.47 -25.67 -5.82
CA ARG A 111 6.92 -27.03 -5.77
C ARG A 111 7.99 -28.12 -5.71
N HIS A 112 9.06 -27.97 -6.49
CA HIS A 112 10.15 -28.95 -6.53
C HIS A 112 10.98 -28.92 -5.25
N PHE A 113 11.24 -27.73 -4.72
CA PHE A 113 11.95 -27.56 -3.45
C PHE A 113 11.14 -28.07 -2.25
N ASP A 114 9.82 -27.86 -2.26
CA ASP A 114 8.92 -28.37 -1.24
C ASP A 114 8.68 -29.88 -1.35
N GLY A 115 9.08 -30.51 -2.46
CA GLY A 115 8.75 -31.91 -2.76
C GLY A 115 7.24 -32.18 -2.94
N ARG A 116 6.46 -31.13 -3.25
CA ARG A 116 5.00 -31.24 -3.39
C ARG A 116 4.60 -31.93 -4.69
N LEU A 117 3.47 -32.64 -4.65
CA LEU A 117 2.84 -33.19 -5.85
C LEU A 117 2.26 -32.05 -6.72
N PRO A 118 2.19 -32.22 -8.06
CA PRO A 118 1.54 -31.26 -8.95
C PRO A 118 0.11 -30.92 -8.53
N GLY A 119 -0.26 -29.64 -8.60
CA GLY A 119 -1.58 -29.14 -8.24
C GLY A 119 -1.83 -28.89 -6.74
N VAL A 120 -1.02 -29.47 -5.85
CA VAL A 120 -1.09 -29.23 -4.41
C VAL A 120 -0.79 -27.76 -4.12
N ARG A 121 -1.60 -27.11 -3.27
CA ARG A 121 -1.43 -25.69 -2.90
C ARG A 121 -0.04 -25.41 -2.31
N SER A 122 0.44 -24.18 -2.47
CA SER A 122 1.61 -23.70 -1.73
C SER A 122 1.29 -23.51 -0.26
N PHE A 123 2.33 -23.57 0.58
CA PHE A 123 2.25 -23.08 1.95
C PHE A 123 1.99 -21.57 1.97
N CYS A 124 1.24 -21.13 2.96
CA CYS A 124 0.86 -19.75 3.17
C CYS A 124 0.85 -19.42 4.66
N LEU A 125 0.52 -18.18 5.00
CA LEU A 125 0.47 -17.73 6.40
C LEU A 125 -0.47 -18.58 7.27
N PHE A 126 -1.58 -19.06 6.71
CA PHE A 126 -2.55 -19.85 7.47
C PHE A 126 -1.97 -21.16 7.99
N ASP A 127 -0.99 -21.74 7.28
CA ASP A 127 -0.32 -22.96 7.71
C ASP A 127 0.47 -22.76 9.02
N TYR A 128 0.97 -21.55 9.29
CA TYR A 128 1.64 -21.22 10.55
C TYR A 128 0.68 -21.19 11.74
N PHE A 129 -0.60 -20.86 11.51
CA PHE A 129 -1.63 -20.90 12.56
C PHE A 129 -2.13 -22.32 12.81
N ARG A 130 -2.26 -23.12 11.75
CA ARG A 130 -2.74 -24.51 11.83
C ARG A 130 -1.74 -25.47 12.47
N HIS A 131 -0.45 -25.17 12.37
CA HIS A 131 0.59 -25.89 13.09
C HIS A 131 0.85 -25.18 14.41
N GLY A 132 -0.01 -25.42 15.39
CA GLY A 132 0.16 -24.89 16.74
C GLY A 132 1.59 -25.13 17.24
N PHE A 133 2.22 -24.09 17.80
CA PHE A 133 3.46 -24.26 18.54
C PHE A 133 3.17 -25.18 19.73
N ALA A 134 3.51 -26.45 19.61
CA ALA A 134 3.70 -27.35 20.75
C ALA A 134 4.95 -26.89 21.52
N GLY A 135 4.86 -25.71 22.15
CA GLY A 135 5.86 -25.21 23.07
C GLY A 135 5.73 -25.89 24.43
N GLU A 136 6.83 -25.91 25.18
CA GLU A 136 6.96 -26.48 26.54
C GLU A 136 5.97 -25.92 27.57
N THR A 137 5.20 -24.87 27.24
CA THR A 137 4.21 -24.24 28.11
C THR A 137 2.84 -24.93 28.09
N GLY A 138 2.56 -25.82 27.13
CA GLY A 138 1.32 -26.61 27.10
C GLY A 138 0.02 -25.80 26.88
N VAL A 139 0.10 -24.60 26.30
CA VAL A 139 -1.07 -23.74 26.03
C VAL A 139 -1.41 -23.64 24.52
N GLY A 140 -0.70 -24.34 23.64
CA GLY A 140 -1.13 -24.56 22.25
C GLY A 140 -1.93 -25.85 22.18
N GLY A 141 -3.21 -25.78 21.83
CA GLY A 141 -4.03 -26.97 21.60
C GLY A 141 -3.56 -27.75 20.37
N ASP A 142 -3.81 -29.07 20.35
CA ASP A 142 -3.64 -29.92 19.15
C ASP A 142 -4.69 -29.61 18.05
N ASP A 143 -5.53 -28.60 18.25
CA ASP A 143 -6.60 -28.22 17.33
C ASP A 143 -6.05 -27.27 16.25
N PRO A 144 -5.87 -27.74 15.00
CA PRO A 144 -5.40 -26.89 13.91
C PRO A 144 -6.40 -25.78 13.57
N ASP A 145 -7.59 -25.81 14.16
CA ASP A 145 -8.68 -24.91 13.86
C ASP A 145 -8.94 -23.87 14.99
N ASP A 146 -8.11 -23.85 16.06
CA ASP A 146 -8.21 -22.88 17.17
C ASP A 146 -7.58 -21.51 16.84
N TRP A 147 -8.14 -20.86 15.82
CA TRP A 147 -7.77 -19.51 15.43
C TRP A 147 -8.89 -18.83 14.64
N LEU A 148 -8.82 -17.49 14.60
CA LEU A 148 -9.89 -16.64 14.06
C LEU A 148 -9.38 -15.80 12.89
N VAL A 149 -10.14 -15.79 11.80
CA VAL A 149 -9.97 -14.87 10.68
C VAL A 149 -10.97 -13.73 10.80
N LEU A 150 -10.48 -12.49 10.83
CA LEU A 150 -11.32 -11.30 10.65
C LEU A 150 -11.11 -10.76 9.25
N ILE A 151 -12.19 -10.68 8.47
CA ILE A 151 -12.15 -10.12 7.12
C ILE A 151 -12.78 -8.73 7.17
N ASP A 152 -11.92 -7.70 7.20
CA ASP A 152 -12.36 -6.32 7.07
C ASP A 152 -12.83 -6.02 5.65
N GLU A 153 -13.82 -5.13 5.54
CA GLU A 153 -14.53 -4.79 4.30
C GLU A 153 -14.83 -6.02 3.42
N SER A 154 -15.41 -7.06 4.02
CA SER A 154 -15.55 -8.41 3.45
C SER A 154 -16.14 -8.43 2.03
N HIS A 155 -17.07 -7.52 1.74
CA HIS A 155 -17.76 -7.37 0.46
C HIS A 155 -16.81 -6.97 -0.69
N VAL A 156 -15.63 -6.43 -0.39
CA VAL A 156 -14.53 -6.16 -1.33
C VAL A 156 -13.41 -7.19 -1.20
N THR A 157 -13.02 -7.52 0.04
CA THR A 157 -11.88 -8.41 0.32
C THR A 157 -12.12 -9.82 -0.22
N LEU A 158 -13.32 -10.39 -0.07
CA LEU A 158 -13.61 -11.75 -0.55
C LEU A 158 -13.57 -11.88 -2.08
N PRO A 159 -14.21 -10.98 -2.88
CA PRO A 159 -14.00 -10.97 -4.33
C PRO A 159 -12.54 -10.86 -4.74
N GLN A 160 -11.75 -10.06 -4.02
CA GLN A 160 -10.31 -9.92 -4.28
C GLN A 160 -9.57 -11.24 -4.03
N VAL A 161 -9.75 -11.86 -2.87
CA VAL A 161 -9.17 -13.18 -2.53
C VAL A 161 -9.54 -14.22 -3.59
N ARG A 162 -10.81 -14.27 -3.99
CA ARG A 162 -11.29 -15.17 -5.06
C ARG A 162 -10.62 -14.89 -6.41
N GLY A 163 -10.40 -13.62 -6.76
CA GLY A 163 -9.80 -13.20 -8.03
C GLY A 163 -8.31 -13.49 -8.16
N MET A 164 -7.58 -13.56 -7.03
CA MET A 164 -6.12 -13.71 -7.01
C MET A 164 -5.63 -14.95 -7.79
N TYR A 165 -6.25 -16.11 -7.58
CA TYR A 165 -5.87 -17.34 -8.25
C TYR A 165 -6.03 -17.24 -9.78
N PHE A 166 -7.17 -16.72 -10.25
CA PHE A 166 -7.45 -16.64 -11.69
C PHE A 166 -6.52 -15.64 -12.39
N GLY A 167 -6.25 -14.50 -11.76
CA GLY A 167 -5.31 -13.51 -12.28
C GLY A 167 -3.88 -14.05 -12.40
N ASP A 168 -3.38 -14.71 -11.35
CA ASP A 168 -2.05 -15.31 -11.38
C ASP A 168 -1.96 -16.46 -12.40
N ARG A 169 -2.96 -17.34 -12.43
CA ARG A 169 -3.02 -18.47 -13.37
C ARG A 169 -3.03 -18.01 -14.82
N ALA A 170 -3.84 -17.02 -15.17
CA ALA A 170 -3.89 -16.51 -16.55
C ALA A 170 -2.53 -15.97 -16.99
N ARG A 171 -1.87 -15.16 -16.15
CA ARG A 171 -0.54 -14.61 -16.40
C ARG A 171 0.51 -15.71 -16.57
N LYS A 172 0.52 -16.69 -15.66
CA LYS A 172 1.50 -17.79 -15.68
C LYS A 172 1.29 -18.76 -16.83
N GLN A 173 0.04 -19.03 -17.19
CA GLN A 173 -0.28 -19.86 -18.35
C GLN A 173 0.35 -19.29 -19.62
N THR A 174 0.24 -17.98 -19.87
CA THR A 174 0.90 -17.32 -21.00
C THR A 174 2.42 -17.48 -20.97
N LEU A 175 3.06 -17.38 -19.79
CA LEU A 175 4.50 -17.60 -19.66
C LEU A 175 4.90 -19.06 -19.97
N VAL A 176 4.11 -20.02 -19.54
CA VAL A 176 4.34 -21.46 -19.79
C VAL A 176 4.10 -21.82 -21.26
N ASP A 177 3.07 -21.26 -21.87
CA ASP A 177 2.71 -21.48 -23.27
C ASP A 177 3.80 -20.97 -24.22
N HIS A 178 4.41 -19.84 -23.87
CA HIS A 178 5.53 -19.26 -24.60
C HIS A 178 6.91 -19.70 -24.07
N GLY A 179 7.00 -20.77 -23.27
CA GLY A 179 8.29 -21.36 -22.87
C GLY A 179 9.20 -20.43 -22.04
N PHE A 180 8.63 -19.47 -21.30
CA PHE A 180 9.38 -18.67 -20.33
C PHE A 180 9.51 -19.36 -18.97
N ARG A 181 8.61 -20.28 -18.63
CA ARG A 181 8.58 -21.02 -17.36
C ARG A 181 8.14 -22.47 -17.57
N LEU A 182 8.56 -23.35 -16.65
CA LEU A 182 8.06 -24.73 -16.58
C LEU A 182 6.60 -24.76 -16.10
N PRO A 183 5.83 -25.82 -16.42
CA PRO A 183 4.46 -25.98 -15.91
C PRO A 183 4.36 -25.89 -14.38
N SER A 184 5.34 -26.43 -13.65
CA SER A 184 5.48 -26.33 -12.19
C SER A 184 5.44 -24.91 -11.64
N ALA A 185 5.77 -23.88 -12.42
CA ALA A 185 5.69 -22.50 -11.96
C ALA A 185 4.25 -22.07 -11.62
N MET A 186 3.24 -22.75 -12.19
CA MET A 186 1.82 -22.54 -11.88
C MET A 186 1.41 -23.11 -10.50
N ASP A 187 2.21 -24.02 -9.94
CA ASP A 187 1.94 -24.61 -8.62
C ASP A 187 2.46 -23.73 -7.47
N ASN A 188 3.31 -22.74 -7.77
CA ASN A 188 3.55 -21.62 -6.88
C ASN A 188 2.45 -20.57 -7.08
N ARG A 189 1.37 -20.60 -6.31
CA ARG A 189 0.20 -19.77 -6.61
C ARG A 189 -0.52 -19.33 -5.34
N PRO A 190 -1.35 -18.28 -5.42
CA PRO A 190 -2.35 -18.00 -4.40
C PRO A 190 -3.29 -19.19 -4.19
N LEU A 191 -3.94 -19.21 -3.03
CA LEU A 191 -5.00 -20.14 -2.71
C LEU A 191 -6.16 -19.98 -3.70
N LYS A 192 -6.78 -21.09 -4.07
CA LYS A 192 -8.14 -21.07 -4.62
C LYS A 192 -9.10 -20.65 -3.51
N PHE A 193 -10.29 -20.21 -3.89
CA PHE A 193 -11.27 -19.76 -2.90
C PHE A 193 -11.74 -20.91 -2.00
N GLU A 194 -11.90 -22.10 -2.56
CA GLU A 194 -12.28 -23.31 -1.82
C GLU A 194 -11.18 -23.73 -0.85
N GLU A 195 -9.91 -23.59 -1.25
CA GLU A 195 -8.76 -23.85 -0.36
C GLU A 195 -8.70 -22.81 0.79
N PHE A 196 -9.08 -21.57 0.53
CA PHE A 196 -9.20 -20.55 1.56
C PHE A 196 -10.31 -20.88 2.56
N GLU A 197 -11.48 -21.33 2.09
CA GLU A 197 -12.60 -21.74 2.94
C GLU A 197 -12.22 -22.94 3.84
N GLU A 198 -11.51 -23.93 3.30
CA GLU A 198 -11.01 -25.09 4.06
C GLU A 198 -9.93 -24.73 5.09
N LEU A 199 -9.23 -23.62 4.87
CA LEU A 199 -8.17 -23.16 5.75
C LEU A 199 -8.67 -22.16 6.80
N ALA A 200 -9.86 -21.56 6.66
CA ALA A 200 -10.35 -20.50 7.56
C ALA A 200 -11.54 -20.99 8.41
N PRO A 201 -11.28 -21.75 9.51
CA PRO A 201 -12.29 -22.50 10.23
C PRO A 201 -13.31 -21.61 10.95
N GLN A 202 -12.84 -20.53 11.59
CA GLN A 202 -13.67 -19.51 12.20
C GLN A 202 -13.41 -18.18 11.50
N THR A 203 -14.45 -17.63 10.87
CA THR A 203 -14.35 -16.38 10.11
C THR A 203 -15.42 -15.38 10.53
N VAL A 204 -15.00 -14.17 10.87
CA VAL A 204 -15.88 -13.02 11.11
C VAL A 204 -15.78 -12.07 9.92
N TYR A 205 -16.88 -11.93 9.19
CA TYR A 205 -17.01 -10.96 8.10
C TYR A 205 -17.40 -9.60 8.66
N VAL A 206 -16.56 -8.59 8.45
CA VAL A 206 -16.81 -7.21 8.89
C VAL A 206 -17.13 -6.37 7.67
N SER A 207 -18.37 -5.89 7.58
CA SER A 207 -18.81 -5.04 6.47
C SER A 207 -20.06 -4.24 6.84
N ALA A 208 -20.11 -2.98 6.41
CA ALA A 208 -21.34 -2.18 6.49
C ALA A 208 -22.40 -2.61 5.47
N THR A 209 -21.99 -3.37 4.45
CA THR A 209 -22.79 -3.82 3.31
C THR A 209 -22.37 -5.25 2.92
N PRO A 210 -22.64 -6.27 3.77
CA PRO A 210 -22.25 -7.65 3.48
C PRO A 210 -22.89 -8.11 2.16
N SER A 211 -22.12 -8.80 1.32
CA SER A 211 -22.63 -9.38 0.07
C SER A 211 -23.41 -10.69 0.35
N PRO A 212 -24.14 -11.23 -0.64
CA PRO A 212 -24.94 -12.44 -0.45
C PRO A 212 -24.15 -13.65 0.06
N TYR A 213 -22.89 -13.77 -0.36
CA TYR A 213 -22.01 -14.87 0.07
C TYR A 213 -21.80 -14.84 1.59
N GLU A 214 -21.50 -13.67 2.17
CA GLU A 214 -21.27 -13.55 3.62
C GLU A 214 -22.54 -13.86 4.42
N LEU A 215 -23.69 -13.43 3.92
CA LEU A 215 -24.98 -13.70 4.57
C LEU A 215 -25.33 -15.19 4.54
N GLU A 216 -25.02 -15.88 3.44
CA GLU A 216 -25.18 -17.32 3.29
C GLU A 216 -24.19 -18.09 4.18
N ALA A 217 -22.91 -17.73 4.12
CA ALA A 217 -21.84 -18.34 4.92
C ALA A 217 -22.02 -18.14 6.43
N ALA A 218 -22.62 -17.02 6.84
CA ALA A 218 -22.97 -16.77 8.24
C ALA A 218 -24.24 -17.52 8.69
N GLU A 219 -24.92 -18.25 7.82
CA GLU A 219 -26.18 -18.96 8.10
C GLU A 219 -27.26 -18.04 8.73
N GLY A 220 -27.23 -16.75 8.37
CA GLY A 220 -28.12 -15.73 8.93
C GLY A 220 -27.72 -15.17 10.31
N LEU A 221 -26.59 -15.57 10.88
CA LEU A 221 -26.03 -15.00 12.12
C LEU A 221 -25.40 -13.63 11.83
N VAL A 222 -26.22 -12.58 11.90
CA VAL A 222 -25.77 -11.19 11.69
C VAL A 222 -25.77 -10.42 13.01
N VAL A 223 -24.59 -9.95 13.42
CA VAL A 223 -24.44 -9.03 14.55
C VAL A 223 -24.44 -7.60 14.02
N GLU A 224 -25.53 -6.87 14.27
CA GLU A 224 -25.67 -5.49 13.81
C GLU A 224 -25.06 -4.49 14.80
N GLN A 225 -24.09 -3.70 14.33
CA GLN A 225 -23.49 -2.59 15.09
C GLN A 225 -23.64 -1.26 14.32
N VAL A 226 -24.70 -0.49 14.64
CA VAL A 226 -25.02 0.78 13.96
C VAL A 226 -24.90 2.03 14.85
N ILE A 227 -24.79 1.86 16.17
CA ILE A 227 -24.67 2.98 17.12
C ILE A 227 -23.22 3.44 17.18
N ARG A 228 -22.99 4.72 16.92
CA ARG A 228 -21.65 5.33 17.02
C ARG A 228 -21.40 5.86 18.42
N PRO A 229 -20.21 5.67 19.02
CA PRO A 229 -19.89 6.19 20.35
C PRO A 229 -20.05 7.71 20.49
N THR A 230 -19.92 8.47 19.40
CA THR A 230 -20.06 9.93 19.39
C THR A 230 -21.49 10.42 19.19
N GLY A 231 -22.46 9.51 19.07
CA GLY A 231 -23.85 9.83 18.72
C GLY A 231 -24.05 10.29 17.29
N LEU A 232 -23.04 10.26 16.43
CA LEU A 232 -23.18 10.59 15.01
C LEU A 232 -24.16 9.64 14.31
N VAL A 233 -25.02 10.22 13.48
CA VAL A 233 -26.08 9.51 12.77
C VAL A 233 -25.77 9.43 11.28
N ASP A 234 -26.35 8.46 10.58
CA ASP A 234 -26.29 8.40 9.12
C ASP A 234 -26.96 9.64 8.51
N PRO A 235 -26.47 10.18 7.37
CA PRO A 235 -26.95 11.45 6.84
C PRO A 235 -28.43 11.37 6.39
N PRO A 236 -29.20 12.47 6.49
CA PRO A 236 -30.46 12.58 5.78
C PRO A 236 -30.20 12.57 4.26
N ILE A 237 -31.10 11.93 3.52
CA ILE A 237 -31.02 11.78 2.07
C ILE A 237 -32.04 12.73 1.40
N GLU A 238 -31.58 13.48 0.41
CA GLU A 238 -32.43 14.32 -0.43
C GLU A 238 -32.34 13.86 -1.89
N LEU A 239 -33.49 13.70 -2.55
CA LEU A 239 -33.57 13.39 -3.98
C LEU A 239 -33.81 14.66 -4.77
N ARG A 240 -32.99 14.89 -5.81
CA ARG A 240 -33.15 16.02 -6.74
C ARG A 240 -33.23 15.53 -8.19
N PRO A 241 -33.94 16.23 -9.08
CA PRO A 241 -33.95 15.90 -10.51
C PRO A 241 -32.54 15.94 -11.11
N ALA A 242 -32.24 15.07 -12.08
CA ALA A 242 -30.94 15.12 -12.77
C ALA A 242 -30.85 16.35 -13.69
N ARG A 243 -32.00 16.88 -14.13
CA ARG A 243 -32.07 18.11 -14.90
C ARG A 243 -31.61 19.30 -14.05
N GLY A 244 -30.53 19.95 -14.48
CA GLY A 244 -29.95 21.10 -13.78
C GLY A 244 -28.97 20.72 -12.67
N GLN A 245 -28.65 19.42 -12.50
CA GLN A 245 -27.80 18.92 -11.41
C GLN A 245 -26.46 19.67 -11.23
N VAL A 246 -25.85 20.13 -12.33
CA VAL A 246 -24.57 20.86 -12.28
C VAL A 246 -24.72 22.26 -11.67
N GLN A 247 -25.83 22.96 -11.96
CA GLN A 247 -26.10 24.28 -11.41
C GLN A 247 -26.48 24.18 -9.93
N ASP A 248 -27.34 23.23 -9.58
CA ASP A 248 -27.68 22.92 -8.18
C ASP A 248 -26.43 22.55 -7.37
N LEU A 249 -25.55 21.74 -7.95
CA LEU A 249 -24.30 21.34 -7.31
C LEU A 249 -23.39 22.55 -7.04
N LEU A 250 -23.30 23.51 -7.96
CA LEU A 250 -22.51 24.73 -7.76
C LEU A 250 -22.97 25.50 -6.51
N GLU A 251 -24.28 25.72 -6.39
CA GLU A 251 -24.86 26.45 -5.26
C GLU A 251 -24.60 25.72 -3.94
N LEU A 252 -24.79 24.40 -3.93
CA LEU A 252 -24.50 23.53 -2.77
C LEU A 252 -23.02 23.58 -2.38
N CYS A 253 -22.11 23.52 -3.35
CA CYS A 253 -20.67 23.61 -3.12
C CYS A 253 -20.27 24.97 -2.54
N GLN A 254 -20.80 26.07 -3.08
CA GLN A 254 -20.55 27.42 -2.58
C GLN A 254 -21.11 27.61 -1.16
N GLU A 255 -22.30 27.09 -0.87
CA GLU A 255 -22.91 27.13 0.45
C GLU A 255 -22.04 26.40 1.50
N ARG A 256 -21.53 25.21 1.16
CA ARG A 256 -20.68 24.41 2.06
C ARG A 256 -19.28 25.02 2.24
N ALA A 257 -18.69 25.55 1.17
CA ALA A 257 -17.43 26.30 1.24
C ALA A 257 -17.56 27.53 2.17
N GLY A 258 -18.68 28.26 2.11
CA GLY A 258 -18.97 29.39 3.00
C GLY A 258 -19.06 29.00 4.49
N ARG A 259 -19.34 27.73 4.80
CA ARG A 259 -19.35 27.16 6.16
C ARG A 259 -18.04 26.51 6.56
N GLN A 260 -17.01 26.58 5.71
CA GLN A 260 -15.74 25.86 5.86
C GLN A 260 -15.92 24.33 5.96
N GLU A 261 -16.95 23.78 5.34
CA GLU A 261 -17.18 22.34 5.24
C GLU A 261 -16.68 21.80 3.88
N ARG A 262 -16.58 20.48 3.72
CA ARG A 262 -16.11 19.83 2.48
C ARG A 262 -17.22 19.05 1.79
N VAL A 263 -17.10 18.95 0.47
CA VAL A 263 -18.05 18.25 -0.40
C VAL A 263 -17.35 17.13 -1.16
N LEU A 264 -17.96 15.95 -1.16
CA LEU A 264 -17.58 14.85 -2.05
C LEU A 264 -18.61 14.73 -3.17
N VAL A 265 -18.15 14.64 -4.40
CA VAL A 265 -19.01 14.47 -5.58
C VAL A 265 -18.61 13.20 -6.30
N THR A 266 -19.58 12.33 -6.56
CA THR A 266 -19.38 11.12 -7.36
C THR A 266 -20.09 11.22 -8.69
N ALA A 267 -19.37 10.93 -9.78
CA ALA A 267 -19.91 10.85 -11.13
C ALA A 267 -19.54 9.50 -11.78
N LEU A 268 -20.12 9.17 -12.94
CA LEU A 268 -19.99 7.81 -13.50
C LEU A 268 -18.74 7.59 -14.35
N THR A 269 -18.21 8.63 -14.98
CA THR A 269 -17.11 8.51 -15.94
C THR A 269 -15.97 9.48 -15.59
N LYS A 270 -14.74 9.08 -15.94
CA LYS A 270 -13.56 9.93 -15.77
C LYS A 270 -13.73 11.27 -16.49
N ARG A 271 -14.18 11.22 -17.74
CA ARG A 271 -14.49 12.38 -18.57
C ARG A 271 -15.48 13.34 -17.91
N LEU A 272 -16.58 12.82 -17.36
CA LEU A 272 -17.56 13.68 -16.67
C LEU A 272 -16.97 14.30 -15.40
N CYS A 273 -16.12 13.57 -14.67
CA CYS A 273 -15.43 14.14 -13.51
C CYS A 273 -14.47 15.26 -13.92
N GLU A 274 -13.70 15.07 -14.99
CA GLU A 274 -12.78 16.07 -15.55
C GLU A 274 -13.54 17.32 -16.01
N GLU A 275 -14.55 17.14 -16.87
CA GLU A 275 -15.38 18.24 -17.37
C GLU A 275 -16.09 19.00 -16.23
N LEU A 276 -16.56 18.29 -15.21
CA LEU A 276 -17.20 18.90 -14.04
C LEU A 276 -16.21 19.68 -13.19
N THR A 277 -15.01 19.13 -12.98
CA THR A 277 -13.95 19.78 -12.21
C THR A 277 -13.53 21.08 -12.88
N ASP A 278 -13.24 21.03 -14.19
CA ASP A 278 -12.88 22.21 -14.97
C ASP A 278 -13.98 23.28 -14.95
N TRP A 279 -15.24 22.86 -15.03
CA TRP A 279 -16.36 23.80 -15.01
C TRP A 279 -16.53 24.45 -13.63
N LEU A 280 -16.47 23.67 -12.55
CA LEU A 280 -16.57 24.19 -11.17
C LEU A 280 -15.42 25.16 -10.85
N ASP A 281 -14.19 24.84 -11.29
CA ASP A 281 -13.02 25.70 -11.13
C ASP A 281 -13.21 27.06 -11.84
N ARG A 282 -13.71 27.04 -13.09
CA ARG A 282 -14.06 28.27 -13.84
C ARG A 282 -15.16 29.11 -13.19
N GLN A 283 -16.03 28.49 -12.39
CA GLN A 283 -17.05 29.19 -11.61
C GLN A 283 -16.53 29.66 -10.23
N GLY A 284 -15.23 29.48 -9.96
CA GLY A 284 -14.57 29.95 -8.74
C GLY A 284 -14.67 28.99 -7.54
N VAL A 285 -15.06 27.73 -7.75
CA VAL A 285 -15.06 26.71 -6.69
C VAL A 285 -13.67 26.08 -6.60
N ARG A 286 -13.09 26.02 -5.40
CA ARG A 286 -11.82 25.33 -5.18
C ARG A 286 -12.06 23.82 -5.21
N VAL A 287 -11.70 23.18 -6.31
CA VAL A 287 -12.02 21.79 -6.60
C VAL A 287 -10.79 20.99 -7.05
N ARG A 288 -10.77 19.70 -6.72
CA ARG A 288 -9.82 18.72 -7.25
C ARG A 288 -10.52 17.46 -7.72
N TYR A 289 -9.90 16.78 -8.67
CA TYR A 289 -10.35 15.50 -9.21
C TYR A 289 -9.47 14.36 -8.67
N LEU A 290 -10.10 13.27 -8.21
CA LEU A 290 -9.43 12.05 -7.80
C LEU A 290 -9.76 10.89 -8.76
N HIS A 291 -8.74 10.38 -9.46
CA HIS A 291 -8.86 9.24 -10.37
C HIS A 291 -8.01 8.04 -9.96
N SER A 292 -8.25 6.90 -10.61
CA SER A 292 -7.66 5.61 -10.29
C SER A 292 -6.18 5.44 -10.67
N GLU A 293 -5.63 6.37 -11.45
CA GLU A 293 -4.23 6.34 -11.92
C GLU A 293 -3.32 7.27 -11.11
N ILE A 294 -3.89 8.02 -10.17
CA ILE A 294 -3.15 8.83 -9.21
C ILE A 294 -2.37 7.87 -8.30
N ASP A 295 -1.09 8.13 -8.14
CA ASP A 295 -0.22 7.35 -7.26
C ASP A 295 -0.70 7.43 -5.80
N THR A 296 -0.36 6.43 -4.99
CA THR A 296 -0.79 6.38 -3.59
C THR A 296 -0.33 7.61 -2.81
N LEU A 297 0.87 8.13 -3.09
CA LEU A 297 1.39 9.32 -2.43
C LEU A 297 0.61 10.58 -2.79
N GLU A 298 0.42 10.82 -4.09
CA GLU A 298 -0.32 11.98 -4.58
C GLU A 298 -1.78 11.95 -4.09
N ARG A 299 -2.39 10.76 -4.02
CA ARG A 299 -3.71 10.57 -3.42
C ARG A 299 -3.75 11.03 -1.96
N LEU A 300 -2.74 10.67 -1.16
CA LEU A 300 -2.64 11.10 0.25
C LEU A 300 -2.49 12.63 0.35
N GLU A 301 -1.70 13.25 -0.52
CA GLU A 301 -1.51 14.70 -0.58
C GLU A 301 -2.81 15.43 -0.89
N ILE A 302 -3.56 15.00 -1.91
CA ILE A 302 -4.87 15.57 -2.26
C ILE A 302 -5.87 15.46 -1.09
N LEU A 303 -5.87 14.33 -0.38
CA LEU A 303 -6.75 14.14 0.77
C LEU A 303 -6.34 15.01 1.96
N ALA A 304 -5.04 15.19 2.20
CA ALA A 304 -4.54 16.10 3.22
C ALA A 304 -4.94 17.55 2.90
N GLU A 305 -4.74 18.00 1.66
CA GLU A 305 -5.14 19.32 1.18
C GLU A 305 -6.65 19.58 1.33
N LEU A 306 -7.50 18.57 1.08
CA LEU A 306 -8.94 18.68 1.32
C LEU A 306 -9.23 18.94 2.79
N ARG A 307 -8.57 18.20 3.70
CA ARG A 307 -8.75 18.37 5.16
C ARG A 307 -8.25 19.72 5.65
N GLU A 308 -7.12 20.18 5.13
CA GLU A 308 -6.53 21.49 5.44
C GLU A 308 -7.37 22.65 4.89
N GLY A 309 -8.22 22.38 3.91
CA GLY A 309 -9.07 23.40 3.29
C GLY A 309 -8.35 24.21 2.22
N THR A 310 -7.30 23.66 1.62
CA THR A 310 -6.69 24.17 0.38
C THR A 310 -7.75 24.23 -0.73
N PHE A 311 -8.61 23.22 -0.78
CA PHE A 311 -9.80 23.18 -1.62
C PHE A 311 -11.01 22.61 -0.86
N ASP A 312 -12.22 22.82 -1.41
CA ASP A 312 -13.48 22.53 -0.73
C ASP A 312 -14.21 21.30 -1.28
N VAL A 313 -13.97 20.98 -2.57
CA VAL A 313 -14.73 19.97 -3.31
C VAL A 313 -13.81 18.92 -3.92
N LEU A 314 -14.10 17.65 -3.66
CA LEU A 314 -13.42 16.52 -4.29
C LEU A 314 -14.37 15.77 -5.21
N VAL A 315 -14.05 15.73 -6.51
CA VAL A 315 -14.81 14.99 -7.52
C VAL A 315 -14.11 13.66 -7.79
N GLY A 316 -14.85 12.57 -7.97
CA GLY A 316 -14.26 11.31 -8.41
C GLY A 316 -15.28 10.29 -8.90
N VAL A 317 -14.80 9.26 -9.60
CA VAL A 317 -15.68 8.17 -10.07
C VAL A 317 -16.03 7.23 -8.93
N ASN A 318 -14.99 6.76 -8.24
CA ASN A 318 -15.09 5.85 -7.13
C ASN A 318 -14.24 6.37 -5.97
N LEU A 319 -14.88 7.17 -5.11
CA LEU A 319 -14.28 7.64 -3.86
C LEU A 319 -14.33 6.57 -2.75
N LEU A 320 -14.74 5.33 -3.08
CA LEU A 320 -14.99 4.25 -2.11
C LEU A 320 -13.75 3.45 -1.71
N ARG A 321 -12.59 3.62 -2.37
CA ARG A 321 -11.39 2.89 -1.95
C ARG A 321 -10.97 3.30 -0.53
N GLU A 322 -10.83 2.27 0.31
CA GLU A 322 -10.51 2.18 1.74
C GLU A 322 -10.11 3.47 2.48
N GLY A 323 -10.65 3.62 3.69
CA GLY A 323 -10.02 4.45 4.73
C GLY A 323 -10.20 5.97 4.67
N LEU A 324 -11.04 6.53 3.79
CA LEU A 324 -11.33 7.98 3.84
C LEU A 324 -12.09 8.34 5.12
N ASP A 325 -11.35 8.79 6.13
CA ASP A 325 -11.86 9.38 7.36
C ASP A 325 -11.75 10.90 7.29
N LEU A 326 -12.81 11.53 6.81
CA LEU A 326 -12.88 12.98 6.57
C LEU A 326 -14.01 13.60 7.40
N PRO A 327 -13.80 13.91 8.69
CA PRO A 327 -14.81 14.58 9.52
C PRO A 327 -15.25 15.95 8.99
N GLU A 328 -14.41 16.58 8.16
CA GLU A 328 -14.66 17.87 7.55
C GLU A 328 -15.72 17.81 6.42
N VAL A 329 -16.02 16.61 5.89
CA VAL A 329 -17.04 16.40 4.86
C VAL A 329 -18.44 16.41 5.47
N SER A 330 -19.27 17.37 5.05
CA SER A 330 -20.67 17.47 5.46
C SER A 330 -21.66 17.21 4.33
N LEU A 331 -21.20 17.15 3.07
CA LEU A 331 -22.07 16.91 1.93
C LEU A 331 -21.48 15.86 0.99
N VAL A 332 -22.30 14.91 0.60
CA VAL A 332 -22.02 13.95 -0.47
C VAL A 332 -23.06 14.12 -1.56
N CYS A 333 -22.61 14.37 -2.79
CA CYS A 333 -23.44 14.47 -3.98
C CYS A 333 -23.19 13.27 -4.91
N ILE A 334 -24.26 12.57 -5.26
CA ILE A 334 -24.22 11.42 -6.18
C ILE A 334 -24.92 11.83 -7.48
N LEU A 335 -24.14 12.14 -8.51
CA LEU A 335 -24.67 12.47 -9.83
C LEU A 335 -25.12 11.21 -10.55
N ASP A 336 -26.15 11.33 -11.40
CA ASP A 336 -26.70 10.22 -12.19
C ASP A 336 -26.97 8.98 -11.33
N ALA A 337 -27.62 9.18 -10.18
CA ALA A 337 -27.84 8.13 -9.19
C ALA A 337 -28.79 7.02 -9.67
N ASP A 338 -29.58 7.28 -10.72
CA ASP A 338 -30.55 6.36 -11.31
C ASP A 338 -29.98 5.47 -12.44
N LYS A 339 -28.69 5.61 -12.75
CA LYS A 339 -28.03 4.76 -13.74
C LYS A 339 -27.59 3.46 -13.09
N GLN A 340 -27.94 2.34 -13.71
CA GLN A 340 -27.55 1.03 -13.21
C GLN A 340 -26.08 0.73 -13.50
N GLY A 341 -25.45 -0.01 -12.59
CA GLY A 341 -24.06 -0.43 -12.70
C GLY A 341 -23.41 -0.59 -11.33
N PHE A 342 -22.16 -1.04 -11.32
CA PHE A 342 -21.40 -1.28 -10.09
C PHE A 342 -21.40 -0.08 -9.14
N LEU A 343 -21.09 1.12 -9.66
CA LEU A 343 -20.99 2.37 -8.89
C LEU A 343 -22.31 2.88 -8.30
N ARG A 344 -23.44 2.28 -8.68
CA ARG A 344 -24.80 2.63 -8.23
C ARG A 344 -25.56 1.41 -7.69
N SER A 345 -24.83 0.36 -7.34
CA SER A 345 -25.39 -0.75 -6.58
C SER A 345 -25.81 -0.27 -5.19
N THR A 346 -26.73 -1.00 -4.55
CA THR A 346 -27.17 -0.69 -3.17
C THR A 346 -25.99 -0.54 -2.21
N SER A 347 -25.01 -1.44 -2.29
CA SER A 347 -23.79 -1.38 -1.46
C SER A 347 -22.98 -0.10 -1.69
N SER A 348 -22.70 0.24 -2.96
CA SER A 348 -21.92 1.44 -3.32
C SER A 348 -22.63 2.73 -2.91
N LEU A 349 -23.95 2.79 -3.04
CA LEU A 349 -24.75 3.95 -2.61
C LEU A 349 -24.68 4.14 -1.09
N ILE A 350 -24.89 3.07 -0.30
CA ILE A 350 -24.80 3.11 1.17
C ILE A 350 -23.42 3.61 1.60
N GLN A 351 -22.34 3.06 1.02
CA GLN A 351 -20.98 3.46 1.37
C GLN A 351 -20.67 4.90 0.98
N THR A 352 -21.12 5.33 -0.20
CA THR A 352 -20.90 6.70 -0.68
C THR A 352 -21.54 7.69 0.28
N MET A 353 -22.81 7.46 0.65
CA MET A 353 -23.51 8.29 1.64
C MET A 353 -22.84 8.23 3.02
N GLY A 354 -22.37 7.04 3.42
CA GLY A 354 -21.65 6.82 4.68
C GLY A 354 -20.38 7.68 4.85
N ARG A 355 -19.79 8.20 3.76
CA ARG A 355 -18.65 9.13 3.83
C ARG A 355 -18.98 10.45 4.53
N ALA A 356 -20.24 10.90 4.48
CA ALA A 356 -20.68 12.10 5.20
C ALA A 356 -20.95 11.82 6.69
N ALA A 357 -21.18 10.57 7.10
CA ALA A 357 -21.67 10.21 8.44
C ALA A 357 -20.69 10.49 9.60
N ARG A 358 -19.53 11.10 9.31
CA ARG A 358 -18.54 11.52 10.32
C ARG A 358 -18.74 12.97 10.79
N ASN A 359 -19.69 13.69 10.19
CA ASN A 359 -20.01 15.07 10.49
C ASN A 359 -21.44 15.21 11.03
N ALA A 360 -21.65 16.01 12.08
CA ALA A 360 -22.98 16.23 12.67
C ALA A 360 -23.96 16.94 11.71
N ASN A 361 -23.44 17.75 10.78
CA ASN A 361 -24.21 18.47 9.75
C ASN A 361 -24.29 17.69 8.43
N SER A 362 -23.98 16.39 8.45
CA SER A 362 -23.91 15.58 7.24
C SER A 362 -25.23 15.57 6.46
N GLN A 363 -25.14 15.56 5.14
CA GLN A 363 -26.25 15.40 4.20
C GLN A 363 -25.78 14.60 2.97
N ALA A 364 -26.67 13.78 2.40
CA ALA A 364 -26.47 13.12 1.12
C ALA A 364 -27.51 13.59 0.10
N ILE A 365 -27.08 13.95 -1.11
CA ILE A 365 -27.97 14.35 -2.21
C ILE A 365 -27.76 13.40 -3.38
N MET A 366 -28.85 12.82 -3.86
CA MET A 366 -28.86 11.95 -5.04
C MET A 366 -29.58 12.65 -6.18
N PHE A 367 -28.88 12.90 -7.29
CA PHE A 367 -29.45 13.47 -8.50
C PHE A 367 -29.94 12.35 -9.42
N ALA A 368 -31.25 12.28 -9.63
CA ALA A 368 -31.92 11.20 -10.33
C ALA A 368 -33.28 11.64 -10.89
N ASP A 369 -33.65 11.16 -12.08
CA ASP A 369 -34.99 11.40 -12.64
C ASP A 369 -36.02 10.35 -12.19
N LYS A 370 -35.55 9.19 -11.72
CA LYS A 370 -36.37 8.09 -11.20
C LYS A 370 -35.69 7.41 -10.01
N VAL A 371 -36.47 6.84 -9.11
CA VAL A 371 -35.96 6.01 -8.01
C VAL A 371 -35.85 4.56 -8.48
N THR A 372 -34.64 4.03 -8.60
CA THR A 372 -34.42 2.61 -8.95
C THR A 372 -34.62 1.69 -7.74
N PRO A 373 -34.75 0.36 -7.94
CA PRO A 373 -34.78 -0.60 -6.84
C PRO A 373 -33.54 -0.52 -5.93
N GLU A 374 -32.35 -0.33 -6.52
CA GLU A 374 -31.09 -0.23 -5.80
C GLU A 374 -31.03 1.02 -4.93
N MET A 375 -31.50 2.16 -5.46
CA MET A 375 -31.63 3.41 -4.72
C MET A 375 -32.61 3.25 -3.56
N ARG A 376 -33.79 2.66 -3.81
CA ARG A 376 -34.79 2.46 -2.76
C ARG A 376 -34.24 1.61 -1.62
N ALA A 377 -33.63 0.47 -1.93
CA ALA A 377 -33.01 -0.38 -0.93
C ALA A 377 -31.91 0.34 -0.12
N ALA A 378 -31.11 1.20 -0.77
CA ALA A 378 -30.08 1.98 -0.08
C ALA A 378 -30.68 3.07 0.83
N ILE A 379 -31.72 3.78 0.36
CA ILE A 379 -32.42 4.81 1.12
C ILE A 379 -33.09 4.19 2.35
N ASP A 380 -33.87 3.11 2.14
CA ASP A 380 -34.61 2.43 3.21
C ASP A 380 -33.65 1.95 4.32
N GLU A 381 -32.48 1.42 3.96
CA GLU A 381 -31.49 0.93 4.92
C GLU A 381 -30.82 2.07 5.71
N VAL A 382 -30.45 3.17 5.04
CA VAL A 382 -29.86 4.35 5.70
C VAL A 382 -30.87 5.01 6.63
N GLU A 383 -32.13 5.16 6.20
CA GLU A 383 -33.19 5.73 7.04
C GLU A 383 -33.50 4.84 8.26
N ARG A 384 -33.51 3.51 8.08
CA ARG A 384 -33.67 2.55 9.19
C ARG A 384 -32.55 2.68 10.23
N ARG A 385 -31.29 2.76 9.78
CA ARG A 385 -30.12 2.97 10.67
C ARG A 385 -30.22 4.31 11.40
N ARG A 386 -30.52 5.38 10.66
CA ARG A 386 -30.68 6.73 11.20
C ARG A 386 -31.75 6.80 12.28
N ALA A 387 -32.92 6.19 12.06
CA ALA A 387 -34.02 6.16 13.03
C ALA A 387 -33.59 5.48 14.35
N LYS A 388 -32.92 4.32 14.27
CA LYS A 388 -32.40 3.59 15.43
C LYS A 388 -31.33 4.39 16.20
N GLN A 389 -30.47 5.11 15.48
CA GLN A 389 -29.44 5.95 16.09
C GLN A 389 -30.05 7.17 16.80
N LEU A 390 -31.04 7.84 16.18
CA LEU A 390 -31.75 8.97 16.78
C LEU A 390 -32.50 8.55 18.06
N GLU A 391 -33.21 7.43 18.01
CA GLU A 391 -33.92 6.88 19.18
C GLU A 391 -32.94 6.52 20.32
N HIS A 392 -31.80 5.92 20.00
CA HIS A 392 -30.77 5.63 21.00
C HIS A 392 -30.22 6.91 21.62
N ASN A 393 -29.92 7.92 20.81
CA ASN A 393 -29.41 9.21 21.27
C ASN A 393 -30.41 9.91 22.19
N GLU A 394 -31.69 9.93 21.83
CA GLU A 394 -32.76 10.52 22.63
C GLU A 394 -32.88 9.82 24.00
N ARG A 395 -32.92 8.48 24.00
CA ARG A 395 -33.02 7.67 25.23
C ARG A 395 -31.86 7.88 26.19
N HIS A 396 -30.65 8.16 25.68
CA HIS A 396 -29.43 8.29 26.48
C HIS A 396 -28.95 9.75 26.66
N GLY A 397 -29.69 10.74 26.13
CA GLY A 397 -29.30 12.15 26.19
C GLY A 397 -27.99 12.46 25.45
N ILE A 398 -27.68 11.73 24.38
CA ILE A 398 -26.44 11.92 23.61
C ILE A 398 -26.68 12.98 22.52
N THR A 399 -25.88 14.04 22.52
CA THR A 399 -25.85 15.01 21.41
C THR A 399 -24.76 14.60 20.41
N PRO A 400 -25.07 14.44 19.11
CA PRO A 400 -24.08 14.11 18.09
C PRO A 400 -22.92 15.11 18.06
N LYS A 401 -21.69 14.61 18.08
CA LYS A 401 -20.48 15.45 17.96
C LYS A 401 -19.57 14.96 16.85
N THR A 402 -19.21 15.86 15.95
CA THR A 402 -18.18 15.62 14.91
C THR A 402 -16.85 15.31 15.59
N ILE A 403 -16.19 14.25 15.14
CA ILE A 403 -14.88 13.84 15.65
C ILE A 403 -13.83 14.84 15.12
N GLN A 404 -13.12 15.52 16.01
CA GLN A 404 -11.96 16.33 15.62
C GLN A 404 -10.70 15.47 15.65
N LYS A 405 -10.26 14.96 14.49
CA LYS A 405 -8.96 14.29 14.36
C LYS A 405 -7.89 15.30 13.96
N ALA A 406 -6.77 15.34 14.70
CA ALA A 406 -5.62 16.16 14.32
C ALA A 406 -5.15 15.81 12.90
N ILE A 407 -5.10 16.82 12.02
CA ILE A 407 -4.79 16.68 10.58
C ILE A 407 -3.41 16.04 10.37
N ARG A 408 -2.44 16.34 11.24
CA ARG A 408 -1.00 16.15 10.97
C ARG A 408 -0.37 14.81 11.38
N ARG A 409 -0.93 14.04 12.33
CA ARG A 409 -0.16 12.94 12.96
C ARG A 409 -0.09 11.62 12.18
N GLY A 410 -1.09 11.31 11.34
CA GLY A 410 -1.16 10.03 10.61
C GLY A 410 -0.51 10.10 9.23
N MET A 411 -1.01 11.03 8.41
CA MET A 411 -0.58 11.14 7.00
C MET A 411 0.86 11.64 6.85
N GLU A 412 1.38 12.53 7.70
CA GLU A 412 2.79 12.97 7.60
C GLU A 412 3.79 11.84 7.83
N ARG A 413 3.48 10.86 8.71
CA ARG A 413 4.35 9.70 8.94
C ARG A 413 4.40 8.78 7.72
N GLU A 414 3.24 8.51 7.12
CA GLU A 414 3.14 7.71 5.89
C GLU A 414 3.79 8.43 4.70
N LEU A 415 3.55 9.73 4.56
CA LEU A 415 4.13 10.56 3.50
C LEU A 415 5.66 10.67 3.65
N ALA A 416 6.16 10.82 4.88
CA ALA A 416 7.59 10.87 5.17
C ALA A 416 8.25 9.51 4.89
N ALA A 417 7.67 8.40 5.36
CA ALA A 417 8.20 7.06 5.12
C ALA A 417 8.26 6.74 3.62
N ALA A 418 7.21 7.08 2.86
CA ALA A 418 7.16 6.84 1.42
C ALA A 418 8.08 7.78 0.62
N LYS A 419 8.25 9.05 1.04
CA LYS A 419 9.25 9.96 0.44
C LYS A 419 10.68 9.47 0.70
N THR A 420 10.98 8.94 1.89
CA THR A 420 12.28 8.33 2.21
C THR A 420 12.54 7.08 1.35
N ALA A 421 11.54 6.21 1.16
CA ALA A 421 11.65 5.02 0.31
C ALA A 421 11.90 5.38 -1.16
N ARG A 422 11.20 6.39 -1.70
CA ARG A 422 11.38 6.83 -3.10
C ARG A 422 12.77 7.45 -3.34
N LYS A 423 13.30 8.18 -2.34
CA LYS A 423 14.66 8.76 -2.37
C LYS A 423 15.76 7.68 -2.35
N ALA A 424 15.50 6.52 -1.75
CA ALA A 424 16.43 5.38 -1.74
C ALA A 424 16.51 4.63 -3.10
N ILE A 425 15.51 4.79 -3.98
CA ILE A 425 15.38 4.06 -5.25
C ILE A 425 16.00 4.83 -6.44
N GLY A 426 16.37 6.09 -6.26
CA GLY A 426 17.22 6.82 -7.21
C GLY A 426 16.55 7.19 -8.54
N GLU A 427 15.24 7.38 -8.56
CA GLU A 427 14.53 7.88 -9.75
C GLU A 427 14.65 9.41 -9.89
N ASP A 428 15.51 9.78 -10.84
CA ASP A 428 15.61 10.99 -11.67
C ASP A 428 15.80 12.39 -11.05
N VAL A 429 16.83 13.10 -11.56
CA VAL A 429 16.71 14.52 -11.94
C VAL A 429 17.59 14.80 -13.18
N ASN A 430 16.96 14.96 -14.35
CA ASN A 430 17.56 15.61 -15.52
C ASN A 430 17.57 17.14 -15.31
N ALA A 431 18.60 17.79 -15.86
CA ALA A 431 18.84 19.22 -15.69
C ALA A 431 17.83 20.06 -16.51
N GLU A 432 16.89 20.70 -15.82
CA GLU A 432 16.06 21.78 -16.35
C GLU A 432 16.53 23.13 -15.81
N THR A 433 16.37 24.17 -16.64
CA THR A 433 16.64 25.56 -16.27
C THR A 433 15.46 26.05 -15.44
N TYR A 434 15.69 26.36 -14.17
CA TYR A 434 14.62 26.78 -13.25
C TYR A 434 14.39 28.29 -13.31
N GLY A 435 13.13 28.70 -13.19
CA GLY A 435 12.79 30.08 -12.87
C GLY A 435 13.35 30.46 -11.49
N ARG A 436 13.67 31.75 -11.28
CA ARG A 436 14.20 32.25 -9.99
C ARG A 436 13.35 31.82 -8.80
N ASP A 437 12.03 31.91 -8.92
CA ASP A 437 11.10 31.60 -7.83
C ASP A 437 11.04 30.09 -7.54
N GLU A 438 11.17 29.26 -8.57
CA GLU A 438 11.30 27.81 -8.43
C GLU A 438 12.61 27.43 -7.75
N LEU A 439 13.73 28.06 -8.16
CA LEU A 439 15.04 27.82 -7.56
C LEU A 439 15.08 28.25 -6.09
N VAL A 440 14.42 29.36 -5.74
CA VAL A 440 14.27 29.80 -4.35
C VAL A 440 13.47 28.79 -3.54
N THR A 441 12.37 28.28 -4.11
CA THR A 441 11.51 27.27 -3.44
C THR A 441 12.29 25.98 -3.18
N MET A 442 13.04 25.48 -4.17
CA MET A 442 13.88 24.28 -4.03
C MET A 442 14.99 24.46 -2.97
N LEU A 443 15.61 25.65 -2.91
CA LEU A 443 16.63 25.95 -1.91
C LEU A 443 16.04 26.09 -0.51
N GLU A 444 14.82 26.61 -0.37
CA GLU A 444 14.09 26.69 0.91
C GLU A 444 13.73 25.29 1.42
N GLU A 445 13.29 24.39 0.56
CA GLU A 445 13.04 22.98 0.89
C GLU A 445 14.34 22.29 1.33
N SER A 446 15.43 22.47 0.59
CA SER A 446 16.75 21.92 0.92
C SER A 446 17.29 22.46 2.25
N MET A 447 17.04 23.75 2.54
CA MET A 447 17.42 24.39 3.79
C MET A 447 16.64 23.81 4.97
N LEU A 448 15.34 23.59 4.82
CA LEU A 448 14.48 22.98 5.83
C LEU A 448 14.85 21.51 6.07
N GLU A 449 15.22 20.78 5.02
CA GLU A 449 15.70 19.40 5.12
C GLU A 449 17.04 19.35 5.87
N ALA A 450 17.99 20.24 5.55
CA ALA A 450 19.25 20.36 6.29
C ALA A 450 19.04 20.73 7.76
N ALA A 451 18.08 21.62 8.06
CA ALA A 451 17.74 22.00 9.43
C ALA A 451 17.10 20.82 10.21
N ARG A 452 16.23 20.02 9.57
CA ARG A 452 15.67 18.80 10.17
C ARG A 452 16.74 17.73 10.41
N GLY A 453 17.74 17.65 9.53
CA GLY A 453 18.92 16.79 9.68
C GLY A 453 19.97 17.31 10.66
N LEU A 454 19.72 18.42 11.37
CA LEU A 454 20.65 19.09 12.28
C LEU A 454 21.96 19.57 11.62
N GLU A 455 21.98 19.67 10.28
CA GLU A 455 23.10 20.19 9.47
C GLU A 455 23.04 21.73 9.41
N PHE A 456 23.18 22.40 10.56
CA PHE A 456 22.94 23.85 10.70
C PHE A 456 23.86 24.72 9.83
N GLU A 457 25.10 24.31 9.60
CA GLU A 457 26.04 25.02 8.72
C GLU A 457 25.55 25.03 7.28
N LYS A 458 25.04 23.89 6.80
CA LYS A 458 24.47 23.77 5.45
C LYS A 458 23.16 24.53 5.32
N ALA A 459 22.31 24.51 6.35
CA ALA A 459 21.11 25.32 6.40
C ALA A 459 21.42 26.83 6.36
N ALA A 460 22.46 27.28 7.07
CA ALA A 460 22.91 28.68 7.04
C ALA A 460 23.44 29.08 5.65
N ASP A 461 24.25 28.22 5.02
CA ASP A 461 24.75 28.43 3.65
C ASP A 461 23.61 28.53 2.63
N LEU A 462 22.60 27.66 2.73
CA LEU A 462 21.42 27.67 1.85
C LEU A 462 20.56 28.92 2.07
N ARG A 463 20.36 29.33 3.33
CA ARG A 463 19.67 30.59 3.68
C ARG A 463 20.35 31.81 3.05
N ASP A 464 21.67 31.88 3.16
CA ASP A 464 22.43 33.02 2.66
C ASP A 464 22.42 33.05 1.11
N ARG A 465 22.32 31.89 0.45
CA ARG A 465 22.11 31.77 -1.01
C ARG A 465 20.72 32.22 -1.43
N ILE A 466 19.67 31.82 -0.71
CA ILE A 466 18.29 32.27 -0.94
C ILE A 466 18.22 33.80 -0.85
N ASN A 467 18.84 34.39 0.16
CA ASN A 467 18.88 35.85 0.33
C ASN A 467 19.59 36.56 -0.82
N ARG A 468 20.69 36.00 -1.35
CA ARG A 468 21.37 36.55 -2.55
C ARG A 468 20.52 36.43 -3.81
N LEU A 469 19.86 35.30 -4.01
CA LEU A 469 18.95 35.08 -5.14
C LEU A 469 17.77 36.05 -5.09
N LYS A 470 17.17 36.26 -3.91
CA LYS A 470 16.09 37.23 -3.69
C LYS A 470 16.52 38.70 -3.86
N ALA A 471 17.82 39.01 -3.87
CA ALA A 471 18.35 40.37 -4.01
C ALA A 471 18.64 40.79 -5.46
N LEU A 472 18.59 39.88 -6.45
CA LEU A 472 18.77 40.21 -7.87
C LEU A 472 17.49 40.88 -8.45
N PRO A 473 17.56 41.68 -9.53
CA PRO A 473 16.36 42.20 -10.21
C PRO A 473 15.56 41.09 -10.92
N GLU A 474 14.25 41.25 -11.08
CA GLU A 474 13.38 40.31 -11.83
C GLU A 474 13.74 40.28 -13.32
N GLY A 475 13.92 39.08 -13.89
CA GLY A 475 14.02 38.88 -15.35
C GLY A 475 15.29 38.20 -15.91
N GLY A 476 16.14 37.58 -15.10
CA GLY A 476 17.29 36.80 -15.59
C GLY A 476 17.08 35.28 -15.48
N GLU A 477 17.17 34.55 -16.59
CA GLU A 477 17.40 33.10 -16.58
C GLU A 477 18.80 32.83 -16.01
N LEU A 478 18.92 31.94 -15.03
CA LEU A 478 20.19 31.58 -14.38
C LEU A 478 20.41 30.06 -14.49
N THR A 479 21.62 29.65 -14.88
CA THR A 479 22.01 28.25 -14.92
C THR A 479 22.41 27.72 -13.53
N LEU A 480 22.32 26.40 -13.32
CA LEU A 480 22.78 25.71 -12.10
C LEU A 480 24.26 25.99 -11.75
N GLU A 481 25.10 26.28 -12.76
CA GLU A 481 26.50 26.69 -12.55
C GLU A 481 26.62 28.15 -12.07
N GLU A 482 25.80 29.06 -12.58
CA GLU A 482 25.76 30.47 -12.15
C GLU A 482 25.17 30.63 -10.73
N ALA A 483 24.32 29.70 -10.31
CA ALA A 483 23.81 29.58 -8.94
C ALA A 483 24.80 28.92 -7.95
N GLY A 484 26.02 28.57 -8.39
CA GLY A 484 27.11 28.10 -7.53
C GLY A 484 27.01 26.63 -7.09
N ALA A 485 26.38 25.75 -7.87
CA ALA A 485 26.45 24.31 -7.63
C ALA A 485 27.76 23.74 -8.21
N SER A 486 28.85 23.77 -7.45
CA SER A 486 30.03 22.95 -7.78
C SER A 486 29.71 21.48 -7.51
N ARG A 487 29.69 20.66 -8.57
CA ARG A 487 29.69 19.19 -8.45
C ARG A 487 30.96 18.75 -7.72
N THR A 488 30.84 18.30 -6.47
CA THR A 488 31.88 17.49 -5.85
C THR A 488 31.95 16.17 -6.62
N LYS A 489 32.91 16.10 -7.55
CA LYS A 489 33.34 14.85 -8.20
C LYS A 489 33.71 13.84 -7.11
N ALA A 490 33.04 12.69 -7.14
CA ALA A 490 33.53 11.48 -6.50
C ALA A 490 34.99 11.24 -6.94
N GLY A 491 35.92 11.38 -5.99
CA GLY A 491 37.34 11.19 -6.21
C GLY A 491 37.63 9.74 -6.52
N LYS A 492 38.13 9.49 -7.73
CA LYS A 492 38.89 8.30 -8.09
C LYS A 492 40.01 8.11 -7.06
N ALA A 493 39.98 7.01 -6.31
CA ALA A 493 41.12 6.52 -5.55
C ALA A 493 42.22 6.08 -6.54
N GLY A 494 43.11 7.01 -6.87
CA GLY A 494 44.37 6.77 -7.56
C GLY A 494 45.51 7.02 -6.58
N SER A 495 46.13 5.94 -6.12
CA SER A 495 47.36 5.92 -5.35
C SER A 495 48.44 6.83 -5.93
N ASN A 496 49.06 7.69 -5.11
CA ASN A 496 50.43 8.13 -5.39
C ASN A 496 51.25 8.38 -4.13
N ALA A 497 52.16 7.44 -3.91
CA ALA A 497 53.54 7.59 -3.44
C ALA A 497 53.94 8.95 -2.83
N GLY A 498 54.08 8.97 -1.50
CA GLY A 498 54.88 9.95 -0.80
C GLY A 498 56.37 9.77 -1.10
N LYS A 499 56.96 10.75 -1.79
CA LYS A 499 58.43 10.96 -1.84
C LYS A 499 58.91 11.48 -0.48
N SER A 500 59.59 10.63 0.29
CA SER A 500 60.45 11.09 1.37
C SER A 500 61.82 11.50 0.82
N ARG A 501 62.31 12.66 1.28
CA ARG A 501 63.67 13.13 1.05
C ARG A 501 64.63 12.29 1.91
N GLY A 502 65.63 11.67 1.29
CA GLY A 502 66.67 10.92 1.99
C GLY A 502 67.96 10.75 1.20
N ARG A 503 68.85 11.73 1.34
CA ARG A 503 70.34 11.62 1.39
C ARG A 503 71.14 11.20 0.13
N LYS A 504 71.99 12.14 -0.29
CA LYS A 504 73.17 11.99 -1.16
C LYS A 504 74.03 10.77 -0.78
N GLY A 505 74.43 9.99 -1.79
CA GLY A 505 75.53 9.01 -1.72
C GLY A 505 76.19 8.88 -3.10
N ARG A 506 77.43 9.35 -3.20
CA ARG A 506 78.30 9.33 -4.39
C ARG A 506 78.63 7.90 -4.83
N GLY A 507 78.70 7.71 -6.15
CA GLY A 507 79.95 7.26 -6.80
C GLY A 507 80.02 5.83 -7.31
N LYS A 508 80.26 5.74 -8.63
CA LYS A 508 81.13 4.81 -9.38
C LYS A 508 80.94 3.30 -9.09
N LYS A 509 80.72 2.44 -10.07
CA LYS A 509 81.33 2.35 -11.40
C LYS A 509 80.51 1.36 -12.22
#